data_AF-M2PPL0-F1
#
_entry.id   AF-M2PPL0-F1
#
_cell.length_a   1.000
_cell.length_b   1.000
_cell.length_c   1.000
_cell.angle_alpha   90.00
_cell.angle_beta   90.00
_cell.angle_gamma   90.00
#
_symmetry.space_group_name_H-M   'P 1'
#
loop_
_entity.id
_entity.type
_entity.pdbx_description
1 polymer ?
#
loop_
_entity_poly.entity_id
_entity_poly.type
_entity_poly.pdbx_seq_one_letter_code
_entity_poly.pdbx_strand_id
1 'polypeptide(L)'
;MARDRLAVLRAQRQQEATGQGHEMTNLQTPDRIATASNGNGDGNSDPMASFYNEVTYIQDNIEQFRNNVNRISELHARTLTSTDEATNQQTQALLQDLVSQTRELSNSLKQRIQALDNTPTSRPQDARIRKNQTALLRNKFLEVLQNYQQVESEYRAKYKQRVERQFRIVKPDATPEEVNAVVNDTEGGGDQVFAQALSVSSRYREGRAAYREVQERHDEIRQIERTLEELAQMFNDMSVLISQQDESINVIQDMAGRVEADTGAGLQQTEKAVEHARSARRKRWICFWLSVLIVCIVVAVVVGVVVSNNKKN
;
A
#
# COMPACT_ATOMS: atom_id res chain seq x y z
N MET A 1 22.38 5.53 60.97
CA MET A 1 22.12 6.77 60.22
C MET A 1 20.94 6.59 59.25
N ALA A 2 19.73 6.29 59.76
CA ALA A 2 18.54 6.06 58.93
C ALA A 2 17.30 6.86 59.39
N ARG A 3 17.40 7.66 60.46
CA ARG A 3 16.28 8.46 60.99
C ARG A 3 16.16 9.86 60.38
N ASP A 4 17.20 10.33 59.69
CA ASP A 4 17.24 11.73 59.19
C ASP A 4 16.61 11.91 57.81
N ARG A 5 16.54 10.86 56.99
CA ARG A 5 15.99 10.97 55.63
C ARG A 5 14.47 11.08 55.58
N LEU A 6 13.77 10.66 56.63
CA LEU A 6 12.31 10.73 56.70
C LEU A 6 11.80 12.15 57.04
N ALA A 7 12.60 12.94 57.75
CA ALA A 7 12.29 14.34 58.06
C ALA A 7 12.40 15.24 56.83
N VAL A 8 13.43 15.02 56.01
CA VAL A 8 13.66 15.72 54.74
C VAL A 8 12.55 15.43 53.72
N LEU A 9 12.08 14.18 53.64
CA LEU A 9 10.98 13.78 52.75
C LEU A 9 9.58 14.30 53.16
N ARG A 10 9.38 14.67 54.43
CA ARG A 10 8.15 15.34 54.88
C ARG A 10 8.20 16.85 54.67
N ALA A 11 9.37 17.46 54.82
CA ALA A 11 9.58 18.88 54.53
C ALA A 11 9.37 19.21 53.03
N GLN A 12 9.79 18.31 52.12
CA GLN A 12 9.57 18.48 50.68
C GLN A 12 8.10 18.36 50.28
N ARG A 13 7.34 17.44 50.91
CA ARG A 13 5.91 17.26 50.59
C ARG A 13 5.01 18.39 51.09
N GLN A 14 5.47 19.18 52.06
CA GLN A 14 4.68 20.29 52.62
C GLN A 14 4.84 21.59 51.82
N GLN A 15 5.87 21.71 50.97
CA GLN A 15 6.04 22.85 50.07
C GLN A 15 5.24 22.71 48.75
N GLU A 16 4.77 21.51 48.40
CA GLU A 16 3.96 21.29 47.19
C GLU A 16 2.46 21.58 47.39
N ALA A 17 2.00 21.89 48.61
CA ALA A 17 0.57 21.97 48.93
C ALA A 17 -0.01 23.39 49.10
N THR A 18 0.76 24.48 48.95
CA THR A 18 0.23 25.85 49.14
C THR A 18 0.85 26.88 48.18
N GLY A 19 0.03 27.42 47.26
CA GLY A 19 0.26 28.69 46.54
C GLY A 19 0.78 28.51 45.10
N GLN A 20 -0.10 28.33 44.11
CA GLN A 20 -0.67 29.37 43.22
C GLN A 20 0.33 30.23 42.44
N GLY A 21 0.27 30.07 41.10
CA GLY A 21 0.33 31.20 40.16
C GLY A 21 1.58 31.33 39.30
N HIS A 22 1.79 30.42 38.34
CA HIS A 22 2.48 30.77 37.09
C HIS A 22 1.88 30.02 35.91
N GLU A 23 1.37 30.80 34.96
CA GLU A 23 0.76 30.40 33.69
C GLU A 23 1.75 29.55 32.87
N MET A 24 1.37 28.31 32.55
CA MET A 24 2.03 27.54 31.50
C MET A 24 1.32 27.80 30.17
N THR A 25 1.71 28.90 29.54
CA THR A 25 1.38 29.18 28.14
C THR A 25 2.55 28.72 27.27
N ASN A 26 2.22 27.84 26.32
CA ASN A 26 3.00 27.44 25.15
C ASN A 26 4.08 26.35 25.30
N LEU A 27 3.62 25.10 25.42
CA LEU A 27 4.31 23.95 24.81
C LEU A 27 3.39 23.37 23.74
N GLN A 28 3.55 23.88 22.53
CA GLN A 28 2.92 23.34 21.34
C GLN A 28 3.48 21.93 21.10
N THR A 29 2.60 20.94 21.19
CA THR A 29 2.74 19.64 20.55
C THR A 29 3.26 19.82 19.11
N PRO A 30 4.21 19.00 18.62
CA PRO A 30 4.54 19.02 17.20
C PRO A 30 3.33 18.44 16.46
N ASP A 31 2.47 19.37 16.07
CA ASP A 31 1.38 19.14 15.16
C ASP A 31 1.97 18.69 13.81
N ARG A 32 1.11 18.01 13.07
CA ARG A 32 1.32 17.42 11.76
C ARG A 32 2.13 18.35 10.86
N ILE A 33 2.93 17.75 9.97
CA ILE A 33 3.70 18.40 8.91
C ILE A 33 2.76 19.35 8.15
N ALA A 34 2.71 20.61 8.56
CA ALA A 34 2.06 21.68 7.85
C ALA A 34 3.01 22.07 6.73
N THR A 35 2.66 21.64 5.52
CA THR A 35 3.30 22.08 4.28
C THR A 35 3.33 23.61 4.29
N ALA A 36 4.53 24.18 4.24
CA ALA A 36 4.71 25.62 4.19
C ALA A 36 3.95 26.19 2.99
N SER A 37 2.83 26.84 3.25
CA SER A 37 2.10 27.66 2.29
C SER A 37 2.86 28.97 2.12
N ASN A 38 3.72 29.01 1.10
CA ASN A 38 4.16 30.28 0.54
C ASN A 38 3.09 30.72 -0.46
N GLY A 39 2.41 31.82 -0.13
CA GLY A 39 1.39 32.41 -0.96
C GLY A 39 1.96 32.98 -2.26
N ASN A 40 1.41 32.53 -3.38
CA ASN A 40 0.91 33.42 -4.42
C ASN A 40 -0.21 32.67 -5.16
N GLY A 41 -1.37 33.31 -5.29
CA GLY A 41 -2.55 32.71 -5.89
C GLY A 41 -2.34 32.38 -7.35
N ASP A 42 -2.44 31.10 -7.68
CA ASP A 42 -3.18 30.66 -8.86
C ASP A 42 -3.76 29.28 -8.52
N GLY A 43 -5.05 29.07 -8.78
CA GLY A 43 -5.81 27.87 -8.41
C GLY A 43 -5.44 26.62 -9.20
N ASN A 44 -4.15 26.44 -9.51
CA ASN A 44 -3.65 25.28 -10.22
C ASN A 44 -3.20 24.25 -9.19
N SER A 45 -4.08 23.28 -8.90
CA SER A 45 -3.75 22.06 -8.14
C SER A 45 -2.38 21.53 -8.57
N ASP A 46 -1.46 21.34 -7.63
CA ASP A 46 -0.14 20.76 -7.91
C ASP A 46 -0.34 19.45 -8.70
N PRO A 47 0.10 19.39 -9.98
CA PRO A 47 -0.09 18.21 -10.82
C PRO A 47 0.45 16.94 -10.18
N MET A 48 1.46 17.05 -9.31
CA MET A 48 2.03 15.93 -8.59
C MET A 48 1.17 15.48 -7.41
N ALA A 49 0.46 16.39 -6.75
CA ALA A 49 -0.48 16.03 -5.68
C ALA A 49 -1.62 15.16 -6.22
N SER A 50 -2.19 15.51 -7.39
CA SER A 50 -3.21 14.68 -8.04
C SER A 50 -2.68 13.29 -8.41
N PHE A 51 -1.41 13.21 -8.82
CA PHE A 51 -0.78 11.93 -9.12
C PHE A 51 -0.61 11.05 -7.89
N TYR A 52 -0.10 11.61 -6.79
CA TYR A 52 0.05 10.84 -5.55
C TYR A 52 -1.30 10.36 -5.00
N ASN A 53 -2.34 11.19 -5.09
CA ASN A 53 -3.70 10.78 -4.70
C ASN A 53 -4.19 9.59 -5.55
N GLU A 54 -3.97 9.63 -6.88
CA GLU A 54 -4.34 8.51 -7.76
C GLU A 54 -3.51 7.26 -7.46
N VAL A 55 -2.21 7.41 -7.16
CA VAL A 55 -1.34 6.29 -6.74
C VAL A 55 -1.88 5.63 -5.47
N THR A 56 -2.20 6.41 -4.43
CA THR A 56 -2.77 5.89 -3.19
C THR A 56 -4.11 5.20 -3.43
N TYR A 57 -4.98 5.83 -4.22
CA TYR A 57 -6.27 5.24 -4.59
C TYR A 57 -6.09 3.87 -5.28
N ILE A 58 -5.20 3.77 -6.26
CA ILE A 58 -4.91 2.51 -6.95
C ILE A 58 -4.33 1.48 -5.98
N GLN A 59 -3.43 1.87 -5.07
CA GLN A 59 -2.87 0.94 -4.07
C GLN A 59 -3.96 0.34 -3.18
N ASP A 60 -4.85 1.18 -2.64
CA ASP A 60 -5.94 0.72 -1.77
C ASP A 60 -6.88 -0.23 -2.53
N ASN A 61 -7.18 0.08 -3.78
CA ASN A 61 -8.03 -0.75 -4.64
C ASN A 61 -7.33 -2.07 -5.04
N ILE A 62 -6.01 -2.11 -5.19
CA ILE A 62 -5.26 -3.37 -5.39
C ILE A 62 -5.35 -4.25 -4.14
N GLU A 63 -5.25 -3.66 -2.94
CA GLU A 63 -5.44 -4.42 -1.70
C GLU A 63 -6.87 -4.93 -1.55
N GLN A 64 -7.87 -4.12 -1.91
CA GLN A 64 -9.27 -4.57 -1.98
C GLN A 64 -9.44 -5.71 -2.98
N PHE A 65 -8.82 -5.61 -4.17
CA PHE A 65 -8.86 -6.66 -5.18
C PHE A 65 -8.28 -7.97 -4.63
N ARG A 66 -7.12 -7.92 -3.95
CA ARG A 66 -6.53 -9.09 -3.29
C ARG A 66 -7.47 -9.69 -2.24
N ASN A 67 -8.11 -8.86 -1.43
CA ASN A 67 -9.07 -9.33 -0.42
C ASN A 67 -10.29 -10.00 -1.06
N ASN A 68 -10.80 -9.46 -2.17
CA ASN A 68 -11.88 -10.08 -2.91
C ASN A 68 -11.47 -11.47 -3.44
N VAL A 69 -10.27 -11.61 -4.00
CA VAL A 69 -9.74 -12.90 -4.48
C VAL A 69 -9.68 -13.94 -3.35
N ASN A 70 -9.20 -13.55 -2.18
CA ASN A 70 -9.19 -14.43 -1.01
C ASN A 70 -10.61 -14.86 -0.61
N ARG A 71 -11.56 -13.92 -0.61
CA ARG A 71 -12.96 -14.20 -0.27
C ARG A 71 -13.66 -15.06 -1.32
N ILE A 72 -13.35 -14.88 -2.59
CA ILE A 72 -13.81 -15.75 -3.69
C ILE A 72 -13.31 -17.18 -3.45
N SER A 73 -12.03 -17.36 -3.10
CA SER A 73 -11.49 -18.67 -2.74
C SER A 73 -12.24 -19.32 -1.57
N GLU A 74 -12.53 -18.57 -0.50
CA GLU A 74 -13.32 -19.07 0.63
C GLU A 74 -14.74 -19.50 0.23
N LEU A 75 -15.40 -18.72 -0.63
CA LEU A 75 -16.75 -19.03 -1.12
C LEU A 75 -16.75 -20.28 -1.99
N HIS A 76 -15.78 -20.45 -2.89
CA HIS A 76 -15.63 -21.71 -3.64
C HIS A 76 -15.37 -22.92 -2.74
N ALA A 77 -14.53 -22.78 -1.70
CA ALA A 77 -14.33 -23.87 -0.72
C ALA A 77 -15.64 -24.23 -0.01
N ARG A 78 -16.46 -23.23 0.31
CA ARG A 78 -17.74 -23.41 0.99
C ARG A 78 -18.78 -24.11 0.10
N THR A 79 -18.87 -23.77 -1.19
CA THR A 79 -19.77 -24.46 -2.13
C THR A 79 -19.39 -25.93 -2.33
N LEU A 80 -18.11 -26.28 -2.18
CA LEU A 80 -17.63 -27.68 -2.27
C LEU A 80 -17.84 -28.53 -1.00
N THR A 81 -18.15 -27.90 0.14
CA THR A 81 -18.18 -28.57 1.46
C THR A 81 -19.56 -28.55 2.09
N SER A 82 -20.39 -27.56 1.80
CA SER A 82 -21.76 -27.50 2.33
C SER A 82 -22.63 -28.60 1.71
N THR A 83 -23.35 -29.33 2.56
CA THR A 83 -24.33 -30.36 2.18
C THR A 83 -25.76 -29.81 2.16
N ASP A 84 -25.98 -28.60 2.69
CA ASP A 84 -27.27 -27.94 2.69
C ASP A 84 -27.48 -27.14 1.39
N GLU A 85 -28.57 -27.44 0.68
CA GLU A 85 -28.90 -26.87 -0.63
C GLU A 85 -29.21 -25.37 -0.52
N ALA A 86 -29.94 -24.95 0.51
CA ALA A 86 -30.26 -23.55 0.74
C ALA A 86 -29.00 -22.72 1.01
N THR A 87 -28.10 -23.24 1.86
CA THR A 87 -26.80 -22.60 2.14
C THR A 87 -25.92 -22.53 0.88
N ASN A 88 -25.94 -23.56 0.02
CA ASN A 88 -25.20 -23.56 -1.24
C ASN A 88 -25.72 -22.50 -2.21
N GLN A 89 -27.03 -22.41 -2.40
CA GLN A 89 -27.63 -21.38 -3.26
C GLN A 89 -27.30 -19.96 -2.78
N GLN A 90 -27.37 -19.72 -1.47
CA GLN A 90 -26.97 -18.42 -0.92
C GLN A 90 -25.48 -18.13 -1.13
N THR A 91 -24.62 -19.12 -0.90
CA THR A 91 -23.16 -18.98 -1.09
C THR A 91 -22.83 -18.71 -2.56
N GLN A 92 -23.53 -19.36 -3.49
CA GLN A 92 -23.37 -19.16 -4.92
C GLN A 92 -23.79 -17.75 -5.36
N ALA A 93 -24.90 -17.23 -4.84
CA ALA A 93 -25.33 -15.87 -5.12
C ALA A 93 -24.29 -14.83 -4.64
N LEU A 94 -23.75 -15.02 -3.43
CA LEU A 94 -22.68 -14.18 -2.89
C LEU A 94 -21.40 -14.27 -3.71
N LEU A 95 -21.06 -15.46 -4.20
CA LEU A 95 -19.89 -15.68 -5.06
C LEU A 95 -20.06 -14.94 -6.39
N GLN A 96 -21.21 -15.05 -7.04
CA GLN A 96 -21.48 -14.37 -8.31
C GLN A 96 -21.43 -12.85 -8.18
N ASP A 97 -22.04 -12.31 -7.13
CA ASP A 97 -21.99 -10.87 -6.82
C ASP A 97 -20.54 -10.40 -6.61
N LEU A 98 -19.77 -11.12 -5.79
CA LEU A 98 -18.38 -10.77 -5.53
C LEU A 98 -17.49 -10.89 -6.77
N VAL A 99 -17.69 -11.91 -7.61
CA VAL A 99 -16.99 -12.05 -8.90
C VAL A 99 -17.30 -10.86 -9.82
N SER A 100 -18.57 -10.43 -9.90
CA SER A 100 -18.96 -9.26 -10.70
C SER A 100 -18.28 -7.98 -10.20
N GLN A 101 -18.34 -7.71 -8.89
CA GLN A 101 -17.68 -6.54 -8.28
C GLN A 101 -16.16 -6.57 -8.50
N THR A 102 -15.56 -7.76 -8.41
CA THR A 102 -14.12 -7.98 -8.61
C THR A 102 -13.72 -7.74 -10.07
N ARG A 103 -14.57 -8.13 -11.02
CA ARG A 103 -14.38 -7.84 -12.44
C ARG A 103 -14.45 -6.34 -12.71
N GLU A 104 -15.41 -5.61 -12.14
CA GLU A 104 -15.51 -4.16 -12.30
C GLU A 104 -14.28 -3.45 -11.72
N LEU A 105 -13.87 -3.85 -10.51
CA LEU A 105 -12.69 -3.33 -9.83
C LEU A 105 -11.40 -3.56 -10.63
N SER A 106 -11.19 -4.79 -11.13
CA SER A 106 -9.99 -5.12 -11.92
C SER A 106 -9.93 -4.37 -13.25
N ASN A 107 -11.07 -4.18 -13.93
CA ASN A 107 -11.14 -3.34 -15.13
C ASN A 107 -10.85 -1.86 -14.84
N SER A 108 -11.40 -1.32 -13.74
CA SER A 108 -11.12 0.05 -13.29
C SER A 108 -9.64 0.24 -12.97
N LEU A 109 -9.03 -0.70 -12.24
CA LEU A 109 -7.60 -0.72 -11.95
C LEU A 109 -6.76 -0.73 -13.22
N LYS A 110 -7.08 -1.62 -14.18
CA LYS A 110 -6.40 -1.68 -15.47
C LYS A 110 -6.43 -0.33 -16.18
N GLN A 111 -7.60 0.26 -16.34
CA GLN A 111 -7.78 1.54 -17.03
C GLN A 111 -7.02 2.68 -16.35
N ARG A 112 -7.06 2.75 -15.02
CA ARG A 112 -6.36 3.79 -14.25
C ARG A 112 -4.84 3.66 -14.33
N ILE A 113 -4.31 2.44 -14.22
CA ILE A 113 -2.87 2.20 -14.37
C ILE A 113 -2.41 2.56 -15.80
N GLN A 114 -3.19 2.19 -16.83
CA GLN A 114 -2.89 2.60 -18.21
C GLN A 114 -2.98 4.11 -18.41
N ALA A 115 -3.92 4.80 -17.75
CA ALA A 115 -4.03 6.25 -17.80
C ALA A 115 -2.80 6.93 -17.17
N LEU A 116 -2.26 6.38 -16.09
CA LEU A 116 -1.02 6.87 -15.48
C LEU A 116 0.18 6.74 -16.41
N ASP A 117 0.26 5.69 -17.22
CA ASP A 117 1.31 5.51 -18.23
C ASP A 117 1.21 6.52 -19.38
N ASN A 118 -0.02 6.85 -19.79
CA ASN A 118 -0.27 7.73 -20.93
C ASN A 118 -0.28 9.22 -20.59
N THR A 119 -0.21 9.58 -19.30
CA THR A 119 -0.26 10.99 -18.88
C THR A 119 1.09 11.67 -19.14
N PRO A 120 1.16 12.67 -20.04
CA PRO A 120 2.41 13.34 -20.35
C PRO A 120 2.92 14.15 -19.15
N THR A 121 4.20 13.97 -18.80
CA THR A 121 4.84 14.76 -17.75
C THR A 121 5.34 16.11 -18.24
N SER A 122 4.86 17.19 -17.62
CA SER A 122 5.31 18.56 -17.93
C SER A 122 6.72 18.86 -17.43
N ARG A 123 7.24 18.09 -16.45
CA ARG A 123 8.57 18.30 -15.85
C ARG A 123 9.42 17.02 -15.96
N PRO A 124 10.67 17.11 -16.48
CA PRO A 124 11.57 15.95 -16.61
C PRO A 124 11.90 15.25 -15.28
N GLN A 125 11.92 16.00 -14.17
CA GLN A 125 12.20 15.44 -12.82
C GLN A 125 11.05 14.54 -12.33
N ASP A 126 9.80 14.90 -12.63
CA ASP A 126 8.61 14.15 -12.20
C ASP A 126 8.38 12.90 -13.07
N ALA A 127 8.89 12.89 -14.30
CA ALA A 127 8.78 11.78 -15.23
C ALA A 127 9.34 10.46 -14.68
N ARG A 128 10.52 10.52 -14.05
CA ARG A 128 11.15 9.33 -13.44
C ARG A 128 10.32 8.79 -12.28
N ILE A 129 9.86 9.67 -11.38
CA ILE A 129 9.08 9.27 -10.21
C ILE A 129 7.77 8.63 -10.65
N ARG A 130 7.05 9.25 -11.59
CA ARG A 130 5.78 8.72 -12.10
C ARG A 130 5.93 7.39 -12.81
N LYS A 131 6.96 7.23 -13.65
CA LYS A 131 7.27 5.97 -14.32
C LYS A 131 7.51 4.85 -13.32
N ASN A 132 8.34 5.09 -12.30
CA ASN A 132 8.68 4.08 -11.29
C ASN A 132 7.46 3.68 -10.45
N GLN A 133 6.67 4.67 -9.99
CA GLN A 133 5.47 4.41 -9.20
C GLN A 133 4.43 3.65 -10.02
N THR A 134 4.20 4.04 -11.28
CA THR A 134 3.26 3.35 -12.16
C THR A 134 3.71 1.91 -12.46
N ALA A 135 5.01 1.69 -12.68
CA ALA A 135 5.57 0.34 -12.83
C ALA A 135 5.38 -0.53 -11.57
N LEU A 136 5.58 0.04 -10.38
CA LEU A 136 5.31 -0.65 -9.12
C LEU A 136 3.84 -1.06 -8.99
N LEU A 137 2.90 -0.14 -9.28
CA LEU A 137 1.46 -0.42 -9.24
C LEU A 137 1.08 -1.52 -10.24
N ARG A 138 1.62 -1.45 -11.46
CA ARG A 138 1.41 -2.47 -12.49
C ARG A 138 1.87 -3.85 -12.03
N ASN A 139 3.07 -3.95 -11.47
CA ASN A 139 3.62 -5.21 -10.98
C ASN A 139 2.78 -5.80 -9.84
N LYS A 140 2.36 -4.96 -8.87
CA LYS A 140 1.45 -5.39 -7.80
C LYS A 140 0.09 -5.86 -8.33
N PHE A 141 -0.46 -5.16 -9.33
CA PHE A 141 -1.71 -5.56 -9.96
C PHE A 141 -1.58 -6.92 -10.67
N LEU A 142 -0.50 -7.13 -11.44
CA LEU A 142 -0.22 -8.39 -12.12
C LEU A 142 0.00 -9.56 -11.15
N GLU A 143 0.65 -9.31 -10.01
CA GLU A 143 0.82 -10.30 -8.95
C GLU A 143 -0.53 -10.79 -8.41
N VAL A 144 -1.45 -9.86 -8.11
CA VAL A 144 -2.82 -10.21 -7.67
C VAL A 144 -3.60 -10.92 -8.79
N LEU A 145 -3.44 -10.48 -10.03
CA LEU A 145 -4.08 -11.09 -11.20
C LEU A 145 -3.63 -12.56 -11.40
N GLN A 146 -2.33 -12.82 -11.27
CA GLN A 146 -1.77 -14.16 -11.34
C GLN A 146 -2.24 -15.04 -10.19
N ASN A 147 -2.31 -14.49 -8.97
CA ASN A 147 -2.88 -15.20 -7.83
C ASN A 147 -4.36 -15.56 -8.08
N TYR A 148 -5.14 -14.62 -8.63
CA TYR A 148 -6.54 -14.89 -8.95
C TYR A 148 -6.68 -16.00 -9.99
N GLN A 149 -5.88 -15.96 -11.06
CA GLN A 149 -5.86 -17.01 -12.07
C GLN A 149 -5.53 -18.39 -11.47
N GLN A 150 -4.59 -18.45 -10.52
CA GLN A 150 -4.24 -19.68 -9.83
C GLN A 150 -5.39 -20.23 -8.99
N VAL A 151 -6.08 -19.36 -8.24
CA VAL A 151 -7.28 -19.72 -7.44
C VAL A 151 -8.37 -20.29 -8.34
N GLU A 152 -8.72 -19.59 -9.42
CA GLU A 152 -9.75 -20.01 -10.38
C GLU A 152 -9.39 -21.35 -11.05
N SER A 153 -8.13 -21.51 -11.48
CA SER A 153 -7.65 -22.77 -12.08
C SER A 153 -7.73 -23.95 -11.10
N GLU A 154 -7.39 -23.73 -9.83
CA GLU A 154 -7.49 -24.75 -8.78
C GLU A 154 -8.95 -25.19 -8.57
N TYR A 155 -9.89 -24.24 -8.47
CA TYR A 155 -11.30 -24.57 -8.28
C TYR A 155 -11.95 -25.19 -9.52
N ARG A 156 -11.55 -24.78 -10.73
CA ARG A 156 -11.92 -25.48 -11.96
C ARG A 156 -11.56 -26.97 -11.88
N ALA A 157 -10.34 -27.29 -11.46
CA ALA A 157 -9.90 -28.67 -11.31
C ALA A 157 -10.70 -29.43 -10.23
N LYS A 158 -10.99 -28.79 -9.09
CA LYS A 158 -11.81 -29.37 -8.02
C LYS A 158 -13.25 -29.64 -8.49
N TYR A 159 -13.88 -28.72 -9.22
CA TYR A 159 -15.22 -28.92 -9.77
C TYR A 159 -15.26 -30.04 -10.82
N LYS A 160 -14.26 -30.12 -11.70
CA LYS A 160 -14.11 -31.24 -12.64
C LYS A 160 -14.02 -32.59 -11.93
N GLN A 161 -13.25 -32.68 -10.84
CA GLN A 161 -13.19 -33.89 -10.01
C GLN A 161 -14.52 -34.23 -9.33
N ARG A 162 -15.33 -33.23 -8.95
CA ARG A 162 -16.67 -33.46 -8.40
C ARG A 162 -17.60 -34.02 -9.47
N VAL A 163 -17.61 -33.44 -10.67
CA VAL A 163 -18.39 -33.94 -11.82
C VAL A 163 -18.03 -35.39 -12.13
N GLU A 164 -16.74 -35.72 -12.21
CA GLU A 164 -16.27 -37.10 -12.43
C GLU A 164 -16.83 -38.07 -11.38
N ARG A 165 -16.74 -37.70 -10.09
CA ARG A 165 -17.25 -38.54 -8.99
C ARG A 165 -18.74 -38.77 -9.12
N GLN A 166 -19.52 -37.72 -9.40
CA GLN A 166 -20.97 -37.83 -9.53
C GLN A 166 -21.39 -38.63 -10.76
N PHE A 167 -20.67 -38.50 -11.87
CA PHE A 167 -20.88 -39.33 -13.04
C PHE A 167 -20.64 -40.81 -12.76
N ARG A 168 -19.59 -41.15 -12.00
CA ARG A 168 -19.32 -42.54 -11.60
C ARG A 168 -20.34 -43.14 -10.63
N ILE A 169 -21.12 -42.33 -9.91
CA ILE A 169 -22.24 -42.83 -9.11
C ILE A 169 -23.37 -43.33 -10.03
N VAL A 170 -23.62 -42.61 -11.13
CA VAL A 170 -24.66 -42.95 -12.11
C VAL A 170 -24.21 -44.08 -13.04
N LYS A 171 -22.95 -44.04 -13.47
CA LYS A 171 -22.32 -45.04 -14.35
C LYS A 171 -20.98 -45.51 -13.77
N PRO A 172 -20.98 -46.52 -12.87
CA PRO A 172 -19.76 -47.03 -12.24
C PRO A 172 -18.74 -47.67 -13.20
N ASP A 173 -19.22 -48.16 -14.34
CA ASP A 173 -18.48 -48.80 -15.42
C ASP A 173 -18.06 -47.83 -16.54
N ALA A 174 -18.18 -46.51 -16.31
CA ALA A 174 -17.83 -45.49 -17.30
C ALA A 174 -16.36 -45.58 -17.73
N THR A 175 -16.11 -45.54 -19.03
CA THR A 175 -14.75 -45.54 -19.56
C THR A 175 -14.07 -44.18 -19.34
N PRO A 176 -12.73 -44.10 -19.35
CA PRO A 176 -12.01 -42.83 -19.23
C PRO A 176 -12.44 -41.80 -20.28
N GLU A 177 -12.78 -42.24 -21.48
CA GLU A 177 -13.24 -41.41 -22.59
C GLU A 177 -14.63 -40.83 -22.31
N GLU A 178 -15.55 -41.63 -21.76
CA GLU A 178 -16.88 -41.17 -21.37
C GLU A 178 -16.83 -40.18 -20.19
N VAL A 179 -15.96 -40.45 -19.21
CA VAL A 179 -15.72 -39.52 -18.10
C VAL A 179 -15.16 -38.19 -18.63
N ASN A 180 -14.20 -38.25 -19.55
CA ASN A 180 -13.61 -37.05 -20.14
C ASN A 180 -14.65 -36.26 -20.93
N ALA A 181 -15.47 -36.94 -21.73
CA ALA A 181 -16.56 -36.32 -22.49
C ALA A 181 -17.55 -35.60 -21.58
N VAL A 182 -17.88 -36.14 -20.41
CA VAL A 182 -18.76 -35.44 -19.46
C VAL A 182 -18.04 -34.27 -18.79
N VAL A 183 -16.80 -34.47 -18.32
CA VAL A 183 -16.09 -33.50 -17.46
C VAL A 183 -15.54 -32.30 -18.23
N ASN A 184 -15.16 -32.48 -19.50
CA ASN A 184 -14.49 -31.45 -20.30
C ASN A 184 -15.39 -30.83 -21.38
N ASP A 185 -16.56 -31.41 -21.67
CA ASP A 185 -17.50 -30.84 -22.62
C ASP A 185 -18.48 -29.89 -21.93
N THR A 186 -18.08 -28.62 -21.85
CA THR A 186 -18.89 -27.54 -21.31
C THR A 186 -19.85 -26.92 -22.34
N GLU A 187 -19.81 -27.36 -23.60
CA GLU A 187 -20.69 -26.87 -24.68
C GLU A 187 -22.04 -27.63 -24.75
N GLY A 188 -22.27 -28.55 -23.83
CA GLY A 188 -23.56 -29.23 -23.61
C GLY A 188 -23.63 -30.67 -24.12
N GLY A 189 -22.59 -31.16 -24.81
CA GLY A 189 -22.54 -32.58 -25.19
C GLY A 189 -22.35 -33.51 -23.99
N GLY A 190 -21.62 -33.06 -22.96
CA GLY A 190 -21.45 -33.77 -21.69
C GLY A 190 -22.76 -33.96 -20.92
N ASP A 191 -23.64 -32.94 -20.94
CA ASP A 191 -24.96 -33.00 -20.29
C ASP A 191 -25.88 -34.03 -20.96
N GLN A 192 -25.79 -34.16 -22.29
CA GLN A 192 -26.56 -35.13 -23.06
C GLN A 192 -26.09 -36.57 -22.81
N VAL A 193 -24.77 -36.79 -22.73
CA VAL A 193 -24.17 -38.09 -22.38
C VAL A 193 -24.59 -38.51 -20.96
N PHE A 194 -24.60 -37.57 -20.01
CA PHE A 194 -25.05 -37.85 -18.66
C PHE A 194 -26.55 -38.19 -18.60
N ALA A 195 -27.39 -37.40 -19.27
CA ALA A 195 -28.83 -37.65 -19.33
C ALA A 195 -29.14 -39.04 -19.93
N GLN A 196 -28.39 -39.43 -20.97
CA GLN A 196 -28.49 -40.76 -21.55
C GLN A 196 -28.08 -41.84 -20.53
N ALA A 197 -26.96 -41.67 -19.82
CA ALA A 197 -26.50 -42.62 -18.80
C ALA A 197 -27.53 -42.78 -17.66
N LEU A 198 -28.16 -41.67 -17.25
CA LEU A 198 -29.21 -41.67 -16.23
C LEU A 198 -30.44 -42.49 -16.65
N SER A 199 -30.85 -42.39 -17.93
CA SER A 199 -32.03 -43.08 -18.46
C SER A 199 -31.87 -44.61 -18.51
N VAL A 200 -30.63 -45.08 -18.64
CA VAL A 200 -30.28 -46.52 -18.71
C VAL A 200 -30.01 -47.09 -17.31
N SER A 201 -29.66 -46.23 -16.34
CA SER A 201 -29.34 -46.66 -14.99
C SER A 201 -30.57 -47.14 -14.20
N SER A 202 -30.43 -48.26 -13.47
CA SER A 202 -31.44 -48.74 -12.51
C SER A 202 -31.52 -47.87 -11.24
N ARG A 203 -30.61 -46.88 -11.09
CA ARG A 203 -30.44 -45.99 -9.93
C ARG A 203 -31.10 -44.62 -10.15
N TYR A 204 -32.24 -44.59 -10.83
CA TYR A 204 -32.88 -43.35 -11.31
C TYR A 204 -33.07 -42.25 -10.26
N ARG A 205 -33.41 -42.59 -9.00
CA ARG A 205 -33.57 -41.59 -7.91
C ARG A 205 -32.24 -41.00 -7.44
N GLU A 206 -31.21 -41.82 -7.26
CA GLU A 206 -29.86 -41.38 -6.87
C GLU A 206 -29.22 -40.57 -7.99
N GLY A 207 -29.41 -41.02 -9.24
CA GLY A 207 -28.86 -40.35 -10.41
C GLY A 207 -29.51 -39.02 -10.76
N ARG A 208 -30.77 -38.75 -10.37
CA ARG A 208 -31.37 -37.42 -10.52
C ARG A 208 -30.70 -36.35 -9.66
N ALA A 209 -30.30 -36.70 -8.43
CA ALA A 209 -29.59 -35.78 -7.56
C ALA A 209 -28.17 -35.52 -8.09
N ALA A 210 -27.46 -36.59 -8.48
CA ALA A 210 -26.14 -36.49 -9.11
C ALA A 210 -26.17 -35.68 -10.42
N TYR A 211 -27.23 -35.82 -11.23
CA TYR A 211 -27.40 -35.04 -12.46
C TYR A 211 -27.51 -33.54 -12.20
N ARG A 212 -28.33 -33.14 -11.22
CA ARG A 212 -28.48 -31.72 -10.86
C ARG A 212 -27.16 -31.13 -10.37
N GLU A 213 -26.45 -31.87 -9.51
CA GLU A 213 -25.15 -31.41 -9.03
C GLU A 213 -24.14 -31.26 -10.17
N VAL A 214 -24.11 -32.19 -11.13
CA VAL A 214 -23.24 -32.09 -12.31
C VAL A 214 -23.56 -30.87 -13.15
N GLN A 215 -24.84 -30.59 -13.39
CA GLN A 215 -25.27 -29.41 -14.13
C GLN A 215 -24.83 -28.12 -13.42
N GLU A 216 -25.03 -28.02 -12.10
CA GLU A 216 -24.58 -26.88 -11.30
C GLU A 216 -23.05 -26.69 -11.37
N ARG A 217 -22.28 -27.78 -11.25
CA ARG A 217 -20.81 -27.71 -11.37
C ARG A 217 -20.37 -27.32 -12.79
N HIS A 218 -21.08 -27.73 -13.84
CA HIS A 218 -20.80 -27.31 -15.21
C HIS A 218 -21.06 -25.82 -15.42
N ASP A 219 -22.13 -25.27 -14.85
CA ASP A 219 -22.40 -23.83 -14.88
C ASP A 219 -21.28 -23.06 -14.16
N GLU A 220 -20.82 -23.55 -13.00
CA GLU A 220 -19.70 -22.97 -12.26
C GLU A 220 -18.39 -23.05 -13.07
N ILE A 221 -18.06 -24.19 -13.67
CA ILE A 221 -16.86 -24.34 -14.51
C ILE A 221 -16.87 -23.34 -15.67
N ARG A 222 -18.03 -23.18 -16.34
CA ARG A 222 -18.17 -22.20 -17.43
C ARG A 222 -17.96 -20.77 -16.95
N GLN A 223 -18.44 -20.43 -15.76
CA GLN A 223 -18.19 -19.12 -15.18
C GLN A 223 -16.70 -18.91 -14.90
N ILE A 224 -16.01 -19.90 -14.34
CA ILE A 224 -14.56 -19.86 -14.12
C ILE A 224 -13.81 -19.70 -15.45
N GLU A 225 -14.22 -20.41 -16.50
CA GLU A 225 -13.57 -20.33 -17.83
C GLU A 225 -13.64 -18.93 -18.41
N ARG A 226 -14.81 -18.26 -18.32
CA ARG A 226 -14.95 -16.85 -18.71
C ARG A 226 -14.05 -15.93 -17.88
N THR A 227 -14.01 -16.13 -16.56
CA THR A 227 -13.12 -15.37 -15.69
C THR A 227 -11.66 -15.56 -16.10
N LEU A 228 -11.20 -16.80 -16.32
CA LEU A 228 -9.83 -17.10 -16.73
C LEU A 228 -9.46 -16.45 -18.07
N GLU A 229 -10.38 -16.41 -19.02
CA GLU A 229 -10.20 -15.72 -20.30
C GLU A 229 -10.02 -14.20 -20.10
N GLU A 230 -10.89 -13.59 -19.29
CA GLU A 230 -10.81 -12.16 -18.96
C GLU A 230 -9.50 -11.81 -18.22
N LEU A 231 -9.09 -12.64 -17.25
CA LEU A 231 -7.82 -12.48 -16.54
C LEU A 231 -6.63 -12.61 -17.49
N ALA A 232 -6.65 -13.58 -18.41
CA ALA A 232 -5.59 -13.76 -19.39
C ALA A 232 -5.50 -12.56 -20.35
N GLN A 233 -6.64 -12.01 -20.79
CA GLN A 233 -6.67 -10.80 -21.61
C GLN A 233 -6.05 -9.62 -20.85
N MET A 234 -6.47 -9.37 -19.61
CA MET A 234 -5.90 -8.30 -18.78
C MET A 234 -4.40 -8.49 -18.52
N PHE A 235 -3.95 -9.73 -18.34
CA PHE A 235 -2.53 -10.02 -18.16
C PHE A 235 -1.74 -9.64 -19.41
N ASN A 236 -2.21 -10.03 -20.60
CA ASN A 236 -1.58 -9.66 -21.86
C ASN A 236 -1.56 -8.13 -22.07
N ASP A 237 -2.69 -7.45 -21.84
CA ASP A 237 -2.80 -5.99 -21.96
C ASP A 237 -1.74 -5.26 -21.11
N MET A 238 -1.46 -5.78 -19.91
CA MET A 238 -0.54 -5.16 -18.95
C MET A 238 0.90 -5.62 -19.12
N SER A 239 1.13 -6.85 -19.60
CA SER A 239 2.48 -7.40 -19.82
C SER A 239 3.16 -6.82 -21.06
N VAL A 240 2.40 -6.47 -22.11
CA VAL A 240 2.94 -5.75 -23.29
C VAL A 240 3.56 -4.40 -22.90
N LEU A 241 3.02 -3.75 -21.86
CA LEU A 241 3.54 -2.48 -21.35
C LEU A 241 4.85 -2.64 -20.56
N ILE A 242 5.13 -3.83 -20.02
CA ILE A 242 6.36 -4.13 -19.26
C ILE A 242 7.56 -4.30 -20.19
N SER A 243 7.40 -5.00 -21.32
CA SER A 243 8.49 -5.22 -22.29
C SER A 243 9.05 -3.92 -22.87
N GLN A 244 8.30 -2.82 -22.83
CA GLN A 244 8.76 -1.49 -23.25
C GLN A 244 9.56 -0.74 -22.16
N GLN A 245 9.58 -1.22 -20.92
CA GLN A 245 10.09 -0.50 -19.74
C GLN A 245 11.33 -1.14 -19.08
N ASP A 246 11.84 -2.25 -19.61
CA ASP A 246 12.80 -3.16 -18.95
C ASP A 246 14.22 -2.60 -18.67
N GLU A 247 14.49 -1.30 -18.90
CA GLU A 247 15.82 -0.71 -18.66
C GLU A 247 15.97 0.04 -17.31
N SER A 248 14.96 0.08 -16.42
CA SER A 248 15.11 0.89 -15.18
C SER A 248 14.28 0.49 -13.95
N ILE A 249 14.25 -0.79 -13.58
CA ILE A 249 13.66 -1.23 -12.29
C ILE A 249 14.66 -1.06 -11.09
N ASN A 250 15.89 -0.60 -11.32
CA ASN A 250 16.89 -0.35 -10.25
C ASN A 250 16.77 1.01 -9.53
N VAL A 251 15.68 1.76 -9.70
CA VAL A 251 15.61 3.15 -9.22
C VAL A 251 15.16 3.28 -7.75
N ILE A 252 14.50 2.28 -7.16
CA ILE A 252 14.15 2.36 -5.72
C ILE A 252 15.42 2.34 -4.86
N GLN A 253 16.40 1.52 -5.24
CA GLN A 253 17.70 1.44 -4.56
C GLN A 253 18.54 2.71 -4.81
N ASP A 254 18.51 3.26 -6.03
CA ASP A 254 19.15 4.55 -6.38
C ASP A 254 18.49 5.74 -5.64
N MET A 255 17.17 5.75 -5.48
CA MET A 255 16.45 6.86 -4.84
C MET A 255 16.61 6.84 -3.31
N ALA A 256 16.60 5.67 -2.67
CA ALA A 256 16.96 5.55 -1.26
C ALA A 256 18.42 6.01 -1.01
N GLY A 257 19.36 5.60 -1.87
CA GLY A 257 20.75 6.04 -1.80
C GLY A 257 20.94 7.55 -2.01
N ARG A 258 20.13 8.17 -2.90
CA ARG A 258 20.16 9.63 -3.11
C ARG A 258 19.56 10.41 -1.94
N VAL A 259 18.46 9.95 -1.34
CA VAL A 259 17.88 10.57 -0.15
C VAL A 259 18.84 10.46 1.04
N GLU A 260 19.55 9.34 1.18
CA GLU A 260 20.62 9.17 2.17
C GLU A 260 21.80 10.10 1.90
N ALA A 261 22.24 10.24 0.65
CA ALA A 261 23.31 11.15 0.27
C ALA A 261 22.96 12.63 0.49
N ASP A 262 21.75 13.06 0.13
CA ASP A 262 21.28 14.44 0.28
C ASP A 262 21.04 14.80 1.75
N THR A 263 20.51 13.87 2.56
CA THR A 263 20.38 14.08 4.02
C THR A 263 21.74 14.11 4.72
N GLY A 264 22.70 13.28 4.30
CA GLY A 264 24.09 13.33 4.76
C GLY A 264 24.79 14.65 4.41
N ALA A 265 24.62 15.14 3.18
CA ALA A 265 25.14 16.45 2.77
C ALA A 265 24.48 17.59 3.54
N GLY A 266 23.16 17.53 3.76
CA GLY A 266 22.41 18.49 4.58
C GLY A 266 22.94 18.55 6.02
N LEU A 267 23.20 17.40 6.63
CA LEU A 267 23.79 17.31 7.97
C LEU A 267 25.15 18.03 8.03
N GLN A 268 26.05 17.77 7.07
CA GLN A 268 27.36 18.43 7.02
C GLN A 268 27.25 19.96 6.87
N GLN A 269 26.28 20.46 6.10
CA GLN A 269 26.08 21.91 5.96
C GLN A 269 25.54 22.52 7.25
N THR A 270 24.66 21.82 7.98
CA THR A 270 24.21 22.28 9.31
C THR A 270 25.33 22.29 10.33
N GLU A 271 26.23 21.31 10.31
CA GLU A 271 27.39 21.24 11.21
C GLU A 271 28.37 22.39 10.93
N LYS A 272 28.71 22.64 9.66
CA LYS A 272 29.52 23.81 9.25
C LYS A 272 28.85 25.12 9.63
N ALA A 273 27.53 25.24 9.47
CA ALA A 273 26.78 26.44 9.87
C ALA A 273 26.85 26.67 11.40
N VAL A 274 26.76 25.62 12.22
CA VAL A 274 26.92 25.70 13.67
C VAL A 274 28.35 26.11 14.05
N GLU A 275 29.37 25.57 13.38
CA GLU A 275 30.77 25.93 13.61
C GLU A 275 31.05 27.39 13.25
N HIS A 276 30.57 27.86 12.09
CA HIS A 276 30.67 29.25 11.68
C HIS A 276 29.90 30.19 12.63
N ALA A 277 28.70 29.80 13.08
CA ALA A 277 27.95 30.57 14.07
C ALA A 277 28.70 30.65 15.42
N ARG A 278 29.32 29.55 15.88
CA ARG A 278 30.07 29.50 17.14
C ARG A 278 31.36 30.34 17.07
N SER A 279 32.09 30.26 15.96
CA SER A 279 33.29 31.06 15.75
C SER A 279 32.98 32.56 15.59
N ALA A 280 31.88 32.91 14.93
CA ALA A 280 31.40 34.30 14.85
C ALA A 280 31.05 34.87 16.23
N ARG A 281 30.40 34.10 17.11
CA ARG A 281 30.13 34.51 18.50
C ARG A 281 31.42 34.75 19.28
N ARG A 282 32.43 33.88 19.14
CA ARG A 282 33.73 34.05 19.81
C ARG A 282 34.48 35.30 19.32
N LYS A 283 34.48 35.55 18.01
CA LYS A 283 35.12 36.75 17.42
C LYS A 283 34.46 38.05 17.87
N ARG A 284 33.12 38.07 18.03
CA ARG A 284 32.39 39.23 18.58
C ARG A 284 32.87 39.60 19.99
N TRP A 285 33.07 38.61 20.86
CA TRP A 285 33.59 38.84 22.21
C TRP A 285 35.03 39.34 22.22
N ILE A 286 35.87 38.84 21.31
CA ILE A 286 37.26 39.32 21.16
C ILE A 286 37.27 40.79 20.73
N CYS A 287 36.48 41.16 19.72
CA CYS A 287 36.36 42.56 19.28
C CYS A 287 35.81 43.47 20.40
N PHE A 288 34.83 42.99 21.18
CA PHE A 288 34.29 43.72 22.32
C PHE A 288 35.38 44.02 23.37
N TRP A 289 36.12 43.01 23.82
CA TRP A 289 37.20 43.19 24.80
C TRP A 289 38.33 44.08 24.28
N LEU A 290 38.68 43.97 22.99
CA LEU A 290 39.66 44.85 22.36
C LEU A 290 39.21 46.31 22.39
N SER A 291 37.93 46.58 22.09
CA SER A 291 37.36 47.93 22.12
C SER A 291 37.37 48.54 23.53
N VAL A 292 37.03 47.75 24.55
CA VAL A 292 37.08 48.18 25.96
C VAL A 292 38.49 48.55 26.38
N LEU A 293 39.48 47.73 25.99
CA LEU A 293 40.88 47.98 26.30
C LEU A 293 41.40 49.30 25.70
N ILE A 294 41.02 49.60 24.44
CA ILE A 294 41.38 50.87 23.79
C ILE A 294 40.77 52.06 24.55
N VAL A 295 39.51 51.98 24.95
CA VAL A 295 38.83 53.05 25.72
C VAL A 295 39.53 53.27 27.06
N CYS A 296 39.91 52.20 27.77
CA CYS A 296 40.64 52.31 29.04
C CYS A 296 41.99 53.03 28.89
N ILE A 297 42.74 52.75 27.82
CA ILE A 297 44.02 53.43 27.53
C ILE A 297 43.80 54.92 27.31
N VAL A 298 42.79 55.30 26.51
CA VAL A 298 42.47 56.71 26.25
C VAL A 298 42.13 57.44 27.56
N VAL A 299 41.29 56.83 28.42
CA VAL A 299 40.95 57.40 29.73
C VAL A 299 42.18 57.55 30.62
N ALA A 300 43.06 56.54 30.67
CA ALA A 300 44.29 56.60 31.46
C ALA A 300 45.23 57.73 31.00
N VAL A 301 45.36 57.95 29.68
CA VAL A 301 46.15 59.05 29.12
C VAL A 301 45.54 60.41 29.50
N VAL A 302 44.22 60.57 29.38
CA VAL A 302 43.54 61.81 29.75
C VAL A 302 43.71 62.12 31.24
N VAL A 303 43.51 61.12 32.12
CA VAL A 303 43.71 61.28 33.56
C VAL A 303 45.18 61.61 33.87
N GLY A 304 46.13 60.93 33.23
CA GLY A 304 47.56 61.20 33.41
C GLY A 304 47.95 62.64 33.02
N VAL A 305 47.41 63.15 31.91
CA VAL A 305 47.64 64.53 31.46
C VAL A 305 47.00 65.54 32.42
N VAL A 306 45.77 65.28 32.89
CA VAL A 306 45.08 66.17 33.85
C VAL A 306 45.80 66.20 35.20
N VAL A 307 46.25 65.05 35.72
CA VAL A 307 47.00 64.98 36.98
C VAL A 307 48.38 65.62 36.85
N SER A 308 49.07 65.44 35.72
CA SER A 308 50.35 66.09 35.44
C SER A 308 50.21 67.62 35.34
N ASN A 309 49.14 68.11 34.71
CA ASN A 309 48.85 69.55 34.64
C ASN A 309 48.46 70.13 36.01
N ASN A 310 47.71 69.39 36.85
CA ASN A 310 47.36 69.84 38.20
C ASN A 310 48.55 69.83 39.18
N LYS A 311 49.63 69.10 38.89
CA LYS A 311 50.87 69.11 39.70
C LYS A 311 51.84 70.23 39.31
N LYS A 312 51.59 70.91 38.19
CA LYS A 312 52.43 71.99 37.65
C LYS A 312 51.89 73.41 37.95
N ASN A 313 50.72 73.50 38.58
CA ASN A 313 50.19 74.71 39.20
C ASN A 313 50.37 74.62 40.72
#